data_AF-A0A8T4U783-F1
#
_entry.id   AF-A0A8T4U783-F1
#
_cell.length_a   1.000
_cell.length_b   1.000
_cell.length_c   1.000
_cell.angle_alpha   90.00
_cell.angle_beta   90.00
_cell.angle_gamma   90.00
#
_symmetry.space_group_name_H-M   'P 1'
#
loop_
_entity.id
_entity.type
_entity.pdbx_description
1 polymer ?
#
loop_
_entity_poly.entity_id
_entity_poly.type
_entity_poly.pdbx_seq_one_letter_code
_entity_poly.pdbx_strand_id
1 'polypeptide(L)'
;MNIMSSVNQQVWKLISADVSIQKGLKRDIINIRGLAKFFMKRYGVKASLDSVISAIRRYDGSESFVEDDVVSVFKNSIISTKNNVVCVSLRLDAVRQLPKLVDMQNNHQLSYHIKLVTGPNSIKLLTDNVEKDKVLGLFNEKYIVNVEDDLSEISVSLSQKAISTKG
;
A
#
# COMPACT_ATOMS: atom_id res chain seq x y z
N MET A 1 -28.46 4.18 -26.11
CA MET A 1 -28.55 5.63 -26.38
C MET A 1 -27.27 6.26 -25.84
N ASN A 2 -26.31 6.63 -26.71
CA ASN A 2 -25.03 7.21 -26.27
C ASN A 2 -25.25 8.66 -25.85
N ILE A 3 -25.09 8.95 -24.56
CA ILE A 3 -25.02 10.33 -24.07
C ILE A 3 -23.73 10.92 -24.64
N MET A 4 -23.83 11.84 -25.60
CA MET A 4 -22.68 12.63 -26.07
C MET A 4 -22.16 13.46 -24.89
N SER A 5 -21.11 12.98 -24.23
CA SER A 5 -20.39 13.79 -23.24
C SER A 5 -19.76 14.99 -23.96
N SER A 6 -19.88 16.19 -23.40
CA SER A 6 -19.27 17.38 -23.98
C SER A 6 -17.74 17.23 -24.02
N VAL A 7 -17.08 17.92 -24.96
CA VAL A 7 -15.60 17.91 -25.07
C VAL A 7 -14.96 18.29 -23.73
N ASN A 8 -15.56 19.22 -22.99
CA ASN A 8 -15.13 19.61 -21.66
C ASN A 8 -15.19 18.43 -20.68
N GLN A 9 -16.33 17.73 -20.59
CA GLN A 9 -16.47 16.58 -19.69
C GLN A 9 -15.47 15.47 -20.01
N GLN A 10 -15.27 15.18 -21.31
CA GLN A 10 -14.33 14.15 -21.73
C GLN A 10 -12.89 14.53 -21.36
N VAL A 11 -12.47 15.76 -21.66
CA VAL A 11 -11.12 16.26 -21.36
C VAL A 11 -10.89 16.35 -19.86
N TRP A 12 -11.85 16.87 -19.09
CA TRP A 12 -11.75 17.00 -17.64
C TRP A 12 -11.66 15.64 -16.95
N LYS A 13 -12.40 14.64 -17.44
CA LYS A 13 -12.28 13.26 -16.95
C LYS A 13 -10.87 12.70 -17.17
N LEU A 14 -10.24 12.99 -18.32
CA LEU A 14 -8.87 12.57 -18.61
C LEU A 14 -7.86 13.29 -17.71
N ILE A 15 -8.05 14.58 -17.45
CA ILE A 15 -7.20 15.34 -16.53
C ILE A 15 -7.37 14.82 -15.10
N SER A 16 -8.61 14.68 -14.60
CA SER A 16 -8.90 14.18 -13.25
C SER A 16 -8.39 12.75 -13.01
N ALA A 17 -8.26 11.93 -14.06
CA ALA A 17 -7.71 10.58 -13.95
C ALA A 17 -6.17 10.53 -13.82
N ASP A 18 -5.46 11.62 -14.12
CA ASP A 18 -3.99 11.66 -14.10
C ASP A 18 -3.47 12.80 -13.21
N VAL A 19 -2.97 12.40 -12.05
CA VAL A 19 -2.41 13.29 -11.03
C VAL A 19 -1.18 14.07 -11.55
N SER A 20 -0.38 13.48 -12.43
CA SER A 20 0.80 14.15 -12.99
C SER A 20 0.38 15.27 -13.93
N ILE A 21 -0.66 15.04 -14.74
CA ILE A 21 -1.23 16.06 -15.63
C ILE A 21 -1.84 17.20 -14.80
N GLN A 22 -2.62 16.90 -13.75
CA GLN A 22 -3.18 17.92 -12.86
C GLN A 22 -2.11 18.81 -12.24
N LYS A 23 -1.06 18.21 -11.66
CA LYS A 23 0.05 18.97 -11.05
C LYS A 23 0.79 19.81 -12.07
N GLY A 24 1.05 19.24 -13.24
CA GLY A 24 1.77 19.94 -14.28
C GLY A 24 0.99 21.12 -14.86
N LEU A 25 -0.34 21.02 -14.94
CA LEU A 25 -1.23 22.14 -15.26
C LEU A 25 -1.27 23.19 -14.14
N LYS A 26 -1.40 22.77 -12.88
CA LYS A 26 -1.41 23.68 -11.71
C LYS A 26 -0.11 24.47 -11.55
N ARG A 27 1.03 23.86 -11.91
CA ARG A 27 2.37 24.48 -11.85
C ARG A 27 2.75 25.22 -13.15
N ASP A 28 1.87 25.24 -14.15
CA ASP A 28 2.11 25.85 -15.48
C ASP A 28 3.38 25.34 -16.19
N ILE A 29 3.72 24.06 -15.98
CA ILE A 29 4.90 23.41 -16.60
C ILE A 29 4.53 22.53 -17.81
N ILE A 30 3.24 22.27 -18.01
CA ILE A 30 2.77 21.47 -19.15
C ILE A 30 2.45 22.37 -20.33
N ASN A 31 3.01 22.03 -21.50
CA ASN A 31 2.58 22.63 -22.76
C ASN A 31 1.15 22.19 -23.10
N ILE A 32 0.18 23.09 -22.94
CA ILE A 32 -1.25 22.85 -23.18
C ILE A 32 -1.52 22.31 -24.60
N ARG A 33 -0.84 22.85 -25.61
CA ARG A 33 -1.02 22.42 -27.01
C ARG A 33 -0.48 21.00 -27.22
N GLY A 34 0.64 20.66 -26.58
CA GLY A 34 1.20 19.32 -26.55
C GLY A 34 0.25 18.33 -25.87
N LEU A 35 -0.29 18.70 -24.72
CA LEU A 35 -1.27 17.90 -23.98
C LEU A 35 -2.55 17.66 -24.80
N ALA A 36 -3.06 18.68 -25.49
CA ALA A 36 -4.24 18.55 -26.34
C ALA A 36 -4.01 17.55 -27.48
N LYS A 37 -2.86 17.63 -28.19
CA LYS A 37 -2.49 16.67 -29.22
C LYS A 37 -2.34 15.25 -28.65
N PHE A 38 -1.76 15.14 -27.46
CA PHE A 38 -1.65 13.86 -26.75
C PHE A 38 -3.03 13.26 -26.49
N PHE A 39 -3.99 14.04 -25.97
CA PHE A 39 -5.35 13.55 -25.72
C PHE A 39 -6.07 13.08 -26.99
N MET A 40 -5.97 13.85 -28.07
CA MET A 40 -6.55 13.48 -29.36
C MET A 40 -5.93 12.20 -29.92
N LYS A 41 -4.59 12.06 -29.84
CA LYS A 41 -3.87 10.90 -30.38
C LYS A 41 -4.02 9.64 -29.53
N ARG A 42 -3.91 9.76 -28.21
CA ARG A 42 -3.88 8.62 -27.27
C ARG A 42 -5.26 8.12 -26.89
N TYR A 43 -6.21 9.04 -26.67
CA TYR A 43 -7.55 8.72 -26.16
C TYR A 43 -8.66 8.95 -27.20
N GLY A 44 -8.31 9.36 -28.43
CA GLY A 44 -9.27 9.49 -29.53
C GLY A 44 -10.33 10.57 -29.29
N VAL A 45 -9.98 11.67 -28.60
CA VAL A 45 -10.89 12.80 -28.37
C VAL A 45 -11.27 13.41 -29.73
N LYS A 46 -12.54 13.24 -30.13
CA LYS A 46 -13.08 13.72 -31.42
C LYS A 46 -13.56 15.17 -31.29
N ALA A 47 -12.62 16.10 -31.33
CA ALA A 47 -12.90 17.54 -31.28
C ALA A 47 -11.82 18.33 -32.04
N SER A 48 -12.06 19.62 -32.30
CA SER A 48 -11.01 20.49 -32.82
C SER A 48 -9.90 20.69 -31.78
N LEU A 49 -8.67 20.91 -32.22
CA LEU A 49 -7.54 21.16 -31.33
C LEU A 49 -7.82 22.35 -30.39
N ASP A 50 -8.42 23.42 -30.91
CA ASP A 50 -8.77 24.61 -30.12
C ASP A 50 -9.87 24.33 -29.09
N SER A 51 -10.83 23.46 -29.42
CA SER A 51 -11.85 23.01 -28.45
C SER A 51 -11.21 22.24 -27.29
N VAL A 52 -10.23 21.39 -27.56
CA VAL A 52 -9.50 20.64 -26.51
C VAL A 52 -8.63 21.58 -25.69
N ILE A 53 -7.91 22.52 -26.33
CA ILE A 53 -7.11 23.54 -25.63
C ILE A 53 -8.02 24.39 -24.72
N SER A 54 -9.17 24.82 -25.21
CA SER A 54 -10.15 25.58 -24.44
C SER A 54 -10.66 24.78 -23.25
N ALA A 55 -10.99 23.50 -23.44
CA ALA A 55 -11.40 22.60 -22.37
C ALA A 55 -10.32 22.46 -21.29
N ILE A 56 -9.05 22.24 -21.67
CA ILE A 56 -7.93 22.14 -20.72
C ILE A 56 -7.79 23.43 -19.90
N ARG A 57 -7.81 24.61 -20.55
CA ARG A 57 -7.66 25.91 -19.87
C ARG A 57 -8.78 26.22 -18.86
N ARG A 58 -9.98 25.68 -19.10
CA ARG A 58 -11.15 25.89 -18.25
C ARG A 58 -11.29 24.85 -17.14
N TYR A 59 -10.37 23.89 -17.08
CA TYR A 59 -10.34 22.94 -15.97
C TYR A 59 -9.91 23.66 -14.69
N ASP A 60 -10.80 23.72 -13.71
CA ASP A 60 -10.63 24.43 -12.44
C ASP A 60 -10.06 23.55 -11.32
N GLY A 61 -9.88 22.24 -11.57
CA GLY A 61 -9.17 21.34 -10.65
C GLY A 61 -9.82 21.25 -9.28
N SER A 62 -11.15 21.19 -9.22
CA SER A 62 -11.92 21.13 -7.96
C SER A 62 -11.67 19.90 -7.09
N GLU A 63 -11.00 18.87 -7.61
CA GLU A 63 -10.45 17.79 -6.80
C GLU A 63 -9.02 18.15 -6.40
N SER A 64 -8.88 18.85 -5.29
CA SER A 64 -7.59 18.93 -4.61
C SER A 64 -7.20 17.51 -4.22
N PHE A 65 -6.36 16.85 -5.01
CA PHE A 65 -5.57 15.75 -4.49
C PHE A 65 -4.79 16.32 -3.31
N VAL A 66 -5.20 15.94 -2.10
CA VAL A 66 -4.52 16.32 -0.86
C VAL A 66 -3.26 15.46 -0.77
N GLU A 67 -2.35 15.66 -1.72
CA GLU A 67 -1.04 15.04 -1.76
C GLU A 67 -0.27 15.38 -0.48
N ASP A 68 -0.50 16.58 0.05
CA ASP A 68 0.04 16.99 1.34
C ASP A 68 -0.37 16.00 2.46
N ASP A 69 -1.56 15.42 2.41
CA ASP A 69 -2.00 14.50 3.47
C ASP A 69 -1.26 13.17 3.39
N VAL A 70 -1.21 12.53 2.22
CA VAL A 70 -0.50 11.24 2.06
C VAL A 70 1.00 11.41 2.28
N VAL A 71 1.63 12.43 1.67
CA VAL A 71 3.07 12.68 1.84
C VAL A 71 3.38 13.07 3.30
N SER A 72 2.50 13.81 3.98
CA SER A 72 2.69 14.12 5.39
C SER A 72 2.67 12.90 6.31
N VAL A 73 1.92 11.84 5.95
CA VAL A 73 1.89 10.59 6.73
C VAL A 73 3.28 9.94 6.77
N PHE A 74 4.00 9.97 5.66
CA PHE A 74 5.33 9.36 5.52
C PHE A 74 6.48 10.27 5.97
N LYS A 75 6.26 11.58 6.14
CA LYS A 75 7.31 12.56 6.45
C LYS A 75 8.19 12.19 7.66
N ASN A 76 7.58 11.59 8.69
CA ASN A 76 8.26 11.16 9.91
C ASN A 76 8.23 9.63 10.08
N SER A 77 8.11 8.88 8.98
CA SER A 77 8.09 7.41 9.07
C SER A 77 9.44 6.86 9.51
N ILE A 78 9.43 5.85 10.37
CA ILE A 78 10.63 5.11 10.75
C ILE A 78 10.61 3.78 10.02
N ILE A 79 11.65 3.53 9.21
CA ILE A 79 11.88 2.24 8.57
C ILE A 79 12.90 1.48 9.40
N SER A 80 12.54 0.26 9.79
CA SER A 80 13.40 -0.66 10.50
C SER A 80 13.47 -1.98 9.74
N THR A 81 14.60 -2.66 9.85
CA THR A 81 14.81 -3.96 9.22
C THR A 81 15.30 -4.94 10.26
N LYS A 82 14.89 -6.19 10.12
CA LYS A 82 15.42 -7.30 10.91
C LYS A 82 15.65 -8.50 10.00
N ASN A 83 16.87 -9.02 10.04
CA ASN A 83 17.24 -10.24 9.32
C ASN A 83 17.12 -11.46 10.24
N ASN A 84 17.33 -12.64 9.66
CA ASN A 84 17.30 -13.92 10.36
C ASN A 84 15.96 -14.15 11.07
N VAL A 85 14.87 -13.82 10.38
CA VAL A 85 13.52 -14.08 10.84
C VAL A 85 13.08 -15.43 10.30
N VAL A 86 12.48 -16.25 11.15
CA VAL A 86 11.79 -17.48 10.75
C VAL A 86 10.29 -17.25 10.74
N CYS A 87 9.60 -17.74 9.71
CA CYS A 87 8.14 -17.82 9.66
C CYS A 87 7.69 -19.27 9.80
N VAL A 88 7.00 -19.57 10.90
CA VAL A 88 6.36 -20.87 11.13
C VAL A 88 4.89 -20.75 10.75
N SER A 89 4.48 -21.49 9.73
CA SER A 89 3.07 -21.61 9.33
C SER A 89 2.43 -22.79 10.06
N LEU A 90 1.35 -22.53 10.78
CA LEU A 90 0.65 -23.47 11.64
C LEU A 90 -0.80 -23.66 11.16
N ARG A 91 -1.34 -24.86 11.39
CA ARG A 91 -2.79 -25.12 11.30
C ARG A 91 -3.52 -24.34 12.40
N LEU A 92 -4.78 -23.97 12.16
CA LEU A 92 -5.60 -23.27 13.17
C LEU A 92 -5.75 -24.06 14.48
N ASP A 93 -5.70 -25.39 14.43
CA ASP A 93 -5.77 -26.26 15.60
C ASP A 93 -4.63 -25.99 16.62
N ALA A 94 -3.51 -25.40 16.16
CA ALA A 94 -2.39 -24.98 16.99
C ALA A 94 -2.74 -23.82 17.94
N VAL A 95 -3.90 -23.16 17.79
CA VAL A 95 -4.32 -22.01 18.63
C VAL A 95 -4.27 -22.33 20.12
N ARG A 96 -4.52 -23.59 20.49
CA ARG A 96 -4.48 -24.06 21.89
C ARG A 96 -3.08 -24.04 22.51
N GLN A 97 -2.03 -23.97 21.69
CA GLN A 97 -0.63 -23.93 22.13
C GLN A 97 -0.08 -22.49 22.19
N LEU A 98 -0.79 -21.51 21.61
CA LEU A 98 -0.38 -20.09 21.64
C LEU A 98 -0.25 -19.49 23.05
N PRO A 99 -1.06 -19.85 24.07
CA PRO A 99 -0.86 -19.30 25.41
C PRO A 99 0.55 -19.59 25.97
N LYS A 100 1.12 -20.77 25.70
CA LYS A 100 2.49 -21.11 26.13
C LYS A 100 3.54 -20.17 25.53
N LEU A 101 3.29 -19.75 24.29
CA LEU A 101 4.16 -18.85 23.56
C LEU A 101 4.08 -17.41 24.11
N VAL A 102 2.89 -16.97 24.53
CA VAL A 102 2.71 -15.71 25.27
C VAL A 102 3.42 -15.77 26.63
N ASP A 103 3.32 -16.89 27.35
CA ASP A 103 4.00 -17.08 28.62
C ASP A 103 5.53 -17.02 28.47
N MET A 104 6.09 -17.61 27.41
CA MET A 104 7.53 -17.50 27.12
C MET A 104 7.96 -16.05 26.85
N GLN A 105 7.15 -15.28 26.12
CA GLN A 105 7.42 -13.87 25.88
C GLN A 105 7.41 -13.06 27.18
N ASN A 106 6.37 -13.24 28.02
CA ASN A 106 6.22 -12.52 29.28
C ASN A 106 7.32 -12.85 30.29
N ASN A 107 7.82 -14.09 30.26
CA ASN A 107 8.91 -14.54 31.10
C ASN A 107 10.30 -14.25 30.50
N HIS A 108 10.40 -13.42 29.47
CA HIS A 108 11.66 -13.01 28.83
C HIS A 108 12.51 -14.20 28.33
N GLN A 109 11.87 -15.32 27.97
CA GLN A 109 12.55 -16.49 27.41
C GLN A 109 12.85 -16.32 25.90
N LEU A 110 12.28 -15.27 25.32
CA LEU A 110 12.40 -14.84 23.94
C LEU A 110 12.93 -13.40 23.93
N SER A 111 14.05 -13.23 23.23
CA SER A 111 14.74 -11.97 22.97
C SER A 111 14.07 -11.13 21.88
N TYR A 112 13.31 -11.77 20.99
CA TYR A 112 12.60 -11.08 19.92
C TYR A 112 11.09 -11.11 20.14
N HIS A 113 10.43 -10.00 19.78
CA HIS A 113 8.98 -9.93 19.82
C HIS A 113 8.38 -10.83 18.77
N ILE A 114 7.62 -11.82 19.23
CA ILE A 114 6.84 -12.66 18.35
C ILE A 114 5.76 -11.85 17.65
N LYS A 115 5.59 -12.10 16.35
CA LYS A 115 4.44 -11.62 15.58
C LYS A 115 3.54 -12.77 15.17
N LEU A 116 2.25 -12.59 15.39
CA LEU A 116 1.21 -13.52 15.01
C LEU A 116 0.36 -12.88 13.91
N VAL A 117 0.22 -13.59 12.79
CA VAL A 117 -0.66 -13.22 11.70
C VAL A 117 -1.67 -14.34 11.51
N THR A 118 -2.94 -14.06 11.72
CA THR A 118 -4.02 -15.03 11.57
C THR A 118 -4.70 -14.86 10.21
N GLY A 119 -4.85 -15.96 9.49
CA GLY A 119 -5.63 -16.04 8.26
C GLY A 119 -6.81 -17.00 8.43
N PRO A 120 -7.68 -17.13 7.41
CA PRO A 120 -8.87 -17.97 7.49
C PRO A 120 -8.61 -19.46 7.77
N ASN A 121 -7.44 -19.97 7.39
CA ASN A 121 -7.11 -21.40 7.46
C ASN A 121 -5.79 -21.71 8.19
N SER A 122 -5.04 -20.68 8.60
CA SER A 122 -3.70 -20.86 9.14
C SER A 122 -3.30 -19.71 10.05
N ILE A 123 -2.34 -19.99 10.94
CA ILE A 123 -1.68 -19.00 11.78
C ILE A 123 -0.23 -18.95 11.33
N LYS A 124 0.28 -17.75 11.02
CA LYS A 124 1.71 -17.53 10.80
C LYS A 124 2.32 -16.90 12.04
N LEU A 125 3.44 -17.46 12.45
CA LEU A 125 4.21 -17.03 13.59
C LEU A 125 5.57 -16.58 13.07
N LEU A 126 5.96 -15.33 13.33
CA LEU A 126 7.29 -14.83 13.00
C LEU A 126 8.10 -14.67 14.28
N THR A 127 9.31 -15.21 14.28
CA THR A 127 10.29 -15.03 15.36
C THR A 127 11.71 -14.94 14.82
N ASP A 128 12.71 -14.79 15.68
CA ASP A 128 14.12 -14.84 15.33
C ASP A 128 14.58 -16.30 15.12
N ASN A 129 15.43 -16.54 14.12
CA ASN A 129 16.03 -17.85 13.84
C ASN A 129 16.69 -18.46 15.08
N VAL A 130 17.33 -17.65 15.95
CA VAL A 130 18.00 -18.17 17.16
C VAL A 130 17.02 -18.80 18.16
N GLU A 131 15.72 -18.52 18.01
CA GLU A 131 14.64 -19.02 18.88
C GLU A 131 13.80 -20.11 18.20
N LYS A 132 14.12 -20.45 16.94
CA LYS A 132 13.39 -21.42 16.12
C LYS A 132 13.10 -22.72 16.87
N ASP A 133 14.14 -23.39 17.37
CA ASP A 133 13.98 -24.72 17.98
C ASP A 133 13.14 -24.67 19.25
N LYS A 134 13.29 -23.62 20.05
CA LYS A 134 12.48 -23.39 21.25
C LYS A 134 11.00 -23.23 20.88
N VAL A 135 10.73 -22.43 19.85
CA VAL A 135 9.38 -22.15 19.37
C VAL A 135 8.75 -23.39 18.74
N LEU A 136 9.47 -24.11 17.88
CA LEU A 136 8.97 -25.35 17.25
C LEU A 136 8.65 -26.41 18.30
N GLY A 137 9.46 -26.53 19.36
CA GLY A 137 9.23 -27.47 20.47
C GLY A 137 7.92 -27.24 21.25
N LEU A 138 7.26 -26.09 21.09
CA LEU A 138 5.95 -25.83 21.70
C LEU A 138 4.80 -26.48 20.94
N PHE A 139 4.98 -26.70 19.64
CA PHE A 139 3.93 -27.14 18.73
C PHE A 139 4.08 -28.63 18.44
N ASN A 140 2.95 -29.31 18.26
CA ASN A 140 3.01 -30.69 17.76
C ASN A 140 3.32 -30.63 16.25
N GLU A 141 4.24 -31.47 15.77
CA GLU A 141 4.64 -31.52 14.36
C GLU A 141 3.45 -31.62 13.39
N LYS A 142 2.37 -32.32 13.78
CA LYS A 142 1.16 -32.45 12.95
C LYS A 142 0.45 -31.11 12.67
N TYR A 143 0.74 -30.09 13.46
CA TYR A 143 0.19 -28.74 13.30
C TYR A 143 1.13 -27.80 12.54
N ILE A 144 2.40 -28.16 12.37
CA ILE A 144 3.36 -27.37 11.61
C ILE A 144 3.15 -27.70 10.13
N VAL A 145 2.81 -26.67 9.35
CA VAL A 145 2.55 -26.79 7.91
C VAL A 145 3.82 -26.51 7.12
N ASN A 146 4.53 -25.45 7.49
CA ASN A 146 5.75 -25.02 6.83
C ASN A 146 6.62 -24.19 7.78
N VAL A 147 7.93 -24.20 7.54
CA VAL A 147 8.90 -23.35 8.23
C VAL A 147 9.78 -22.69 7.17
N GLU A 148 9.76 -21.35 7.14
CA GLU A 148 10.52 -20.53 6.20
C GLU A 148 11.60 -19.79 6.98
N ASP A 149 12.87 -20.13 6.75
CA ASP A 149 14.01 -19.54 7.43
C ASP A 149 14.60 -18.36 6.65
N ASP A 150 15.50 -17.63 7.31
CA ASP A 150 16.36 -16.61 6.70
C ASP A 150 15.60 -15.47 6.01
N LEU A 151 14.44 -15.12 6.56
CA LEU A 151 13.65 -14.00 6.08
C LEU A 151 14.20 -12.67 6.60
N SER A 152 13.98 -11.63 5.79
CA SER A 152 14.16 -10.24 6.19
C SER A 152 12.80 -9.59 6.40
N GLU A 153 12.59 -9.07 7.60
CA GLU A 153 11.48 -8.20 7.93
C GLU A 153 11.81 -6.75 7.60
N ILE A 154 10.88 -6.06 6.95
CA ILE A 154 10.86 -4.61 6.82
C ILE A 154 9.63 -4.10 7.57
N SER A 155 9.85 -3.27 8.58
CA SER A 155 8.80 -2.66 9.40
C SER A 155 8.79 -1.14 9.19
N VAL A 156 7.64 -0.62 8.78
CA VAL A 156 7.42 0.82 8.57
C VAL A 156 6.46 1.35 9.63
N SER A 157 6.97 2.19 10.52
CA SER A 157 6.17 2.88 11.53
C SER A 157 5.73 4.23 10.99
N LEU A 158 4.41 4.42 10.86
CA LEU A 158 3.80 5.64 10.36
C LEU A 158 3.13 6.43 11.50
N SER A 159 2.84 7.70 11.26
CA SER A 159 2.04 8.51 12.19
C SER A 159 0.59 8.02 12.28
N GLN A 160 -0.11 8.36 13.38
CA GLN A 160 -1.53 8.01 13.57
C GLN A 160 -2.44 8.51 12.44
N LYS A 161 -2.04 9.58 11.74
CA LYS A 161 -2.72 10.10 10.55
C LYS A 161 -2.86 9.04 9.45
N ALA A 162 -1.97 8.04 9.39
CA ALA A 162 -2.05 6.92 8.45
C ALA A 162 -3.37 6.14 8.56
N ILE A 163 -3.96 6.03 9.75
CA ILE A 163 -5.18 5.24 9.97
C ILE A 163 -6.38 5.83 9.22
N SER A 164 -6.47 7.16 9.15
CA SER A 164 -7.57 7.87 8.49
C SER A 164 -7.24 8.35 7.09
N THR A 165 -5.97 8.26 6.67
CA THR A 165 -5.53 8.69 5.35
C THR A 165 -5.70 7.54 4.36
N LYS A 166 -6.54 7.74 3.34
CA LYS A 166 -6.69 6.76 2.25
C LYS A 166 -5.41 6.75 1.40
N GLY A 167 -4.86 5.56 1.20
CA GLY A 167 -3.74 5.31 0.29
C GLY A 167 -4.17 5.20 -1.17
#